data_AF-A0A938M721-F1
#
_entry.id   AF-A0A938M721-F1
#
_cell.length_a   1.000
_cell.length_b   1.000
_cell.length_c   1.000
_cell.angle_alpha   90.00
_cell.angle_beta   90.00
_cell.angle_gamma   90.00
#
_symmetry.space_group_name_H-M   'P 1'
#
loop_
_entity.id
_entity.type
_entity.pdbx_description
1 polymer ?
#
loop_
_entity_poly.entity_id
_entity_poly.type
_entity_poly.pdbx_seq_one_letter_code
_entity_poly.pdbx_strand_id
1 'polypeptide(L)'
;MVYREWEMGMELIADIYGKMAIAVIAFVAFLLLLWVVMAISTERERRRRLGVFWSRSCLGRQWRTRFPDATKDEIRGFLDTFVDAFGYSKKKRLKFGPDDKVMDVYQAEYPSPPLADDMELEQLVMNVQERYGLDLCSVWKADMTLGQVFEVARKGNPNQGIMPR
;
A
#
# COMPACT_ATOMS: atom_id res chain seq x y z
N MET A 1 21.17 -64.99 18.04
CA MET A 1 22.20 -63.94 17.82
C MET A 1 21.74 -62.97 16.73
N VAL A 2 21.42 -63.47 15.53
CA VAL A 2 20.85 -62.69 14.40
C VAL A 2 19.66 -61.79 14.80
N TYR A 3 18.65 -62.30 15.53
CA TYR A 3 17.46 -61.52 15.92
C TYR A 3 17.79 -60.27 16.77
N ARG A 4 18.81 -60.34 17.63
CA ARG A 4 19.23 -59.23 18.50
C ARG A 4 19.98 -58.14 17.72
N GLU A 5 20.69 -58.51 16.67
CA GLU A 5 21.34 -57.55 15.75
C GLU A 5 20.30 -56.80 14.89
N TRP A 6 19.23 -57.50 14.48
CA TRP A 6 18.10 -56.90 13.78
C TRP A 6 17.31 -55.91 14.66
N GLU A 7 16.99 -56.26 15.92
CA GLU A 7 16.32 -55.34 16.85
C GLU A 7 17.16 -54.08 17.11
N MET A 8 18.46 -54.23 17.34
CA MET A 8 19.38 -53.11 17.59
C MET A 8 19.49 -52.17 16.38
N GLY A 9 19.49 -52.73 15.16
CA GLY A 9 19.46 -51.95 13.92
C GLY A 9 18.16 -51.14 13.76
N MET A 10 17.02 -51.73 14.11
CA MET A 10 15.72 -51.06 14.04
C MET A 10 15.57 -49.94 15.07
N GLU A 11 16.06 -50.13 16.30
CA GLU A 11 16.07 -49.09 17.33
C GLU A 11 16.95 -47.90 16.94
N LEU A 12 18.15 -48.17 16.38
CA LEU A 12 19.06 -47.14 15.90
C LEU A 12 18.43 -46.32 14.77
N ILE A 13 17.78 -46.99 13.81
CA ILE A 13 17.07 -46.32 12.71
C ILE A 13 15.94 -45.44 13.25
N ALA A 14 15.11 -45.96 14.17
CA ALA A 14 14.01 -45.20 14.78
C ALA A 14 14.50 -43.95 15.54
N ASP A 15 15.60 -44.05 16.29
CA ASP A 15 16.23 -42.90 16.97
C ASP A 15 16.77 -41.86 15.98
N ILE A 16 17.43 -42.29 14.90
CA ILE A 16 17.90 -41.41 13.83
C ILE A 16 16.73 -40.67 13.17
N TYR A 17 15.66 -41.37 12.80
CA TYR A 17 14.46 -40.76 12.24
C TYR A 17 13.80 -39.77 13.22
N GLY A 18 13.73 -40.11 14.52
CA GLY A 18 13.22 -39.22 15.55
C GLY A 18 14.00 -37.91 15.65
N LYS A 19 15.33 -38.00 15.69
CA LYS A 19 16.22 -36.81 15.71
C LYS A 19 16.11 -35.98 14.45
N MET A 20 16.05 -36.61 13.27
CA MET A 20 15.86 -35.93 11.99
C MET A 20 14.52 -35.21 11.94
N ALA A 21 13.43 -35.83 12.40
CA ALA A 21 12.11 -35.20 12.45
C ALA A 21 12.11 -33.98 13.39
N ILE A 22 12.72 -34.08 14.57
CA ILE A 22 12.87 -32.95 15.50
C ILE A 22 13.67 -31.82 14.86
N ALA A 23 14.79 -32.12 14.18
CA ALA A 23 15.60 -31.13 13.49
C ALA A 23 14.82 -30.42 12.37
N VAL A 24 14.03 -31.16 11.58
CA VAL A 24 13.17 -30.59 10.52
C VAL A 24 12.10 -29.68 11.13
N ILE A 25 11.41 -30.13 12.19
CA ILE A 25 10.38 -29.32 12.87
C ILE A 25 11.01 -28.04 13.45
N ALA A 26 12.16 -28.15 14.11
CA ALA A 26 12.88 -27.00 14.66
C ALA A 26 13.31 -26.02 13.56
N PHE A 27 13.77 -26.52 12.41
CA PHE A 27 14.14 -25.69 11.27
C PHE A 27 12.92 -24.96 10.67
N VAL A 28 11.80 -25.65 10.47
CA VAL A 28 10.56 -25.03 9.99
C VAL A 28 10.04 -23.98 10.99
N ALA A 29 10.05 -24.30 12.29
CA ALA A 29 9.65 -23.35 13.34
C ALA A 29 10.55 -22.10 13.35
N PHE A 30 11.85 -22.27 13.14
CA PHE A 30 12.80 -21.16 13.01
C PHE A 30 12.49 -20.28 11.78
N LEU A 31 12.24 -20.89 10.61
CA LEU A 31 11.86 -20.14 9.40
C LEU A 31 10.55 -19.36 9.59
N LEU A 32 9.55 -19.96 10.25
CA LEU A 32 8.30 -19.28 10.58
C LEU A 32 8.51 -18.10 11.54
N LEU A 33 9.37 -18.27 12.55
CA LEU A 33 9.72 -17.19 13.47
C LEU A 33 10.41 -16.04 12.73
N LEU A 34 11.37 -16.34 11.85
CA LEU A 34 12.01 -15.33 11.01
C LEU A 34 11.00 -14.58 10.14
N TRP A 35 10.08 -15.30 9.51
CA TRP A 35 9.03 -14.69 8.70
C TRP A 35 8.12 -13.76 9.52
N VAL A 36 7.70 -14.17 10.73
CA VAL A 36 6.91 -13.33 11.64
C VAL A 36 7.67 -12.07 12.06
N VAL A 37 8.96 -12.20 12.41
CA VAL A 37 9.80 -11.04 12.78
C VAL A 37 9.92 -10.07 11.60
N MET A 38 10.15 -10.57 10.39
CA MET A 38 10.19 -9.74 9.18
C MET A 38 8.85 -9.05 8.94
N ALA A 39 7.72 -9.77 9.01
CA ALA A 39 6.38 -9.22 8.82
C ALA A 39 6.02 -8.14 9.86
N ILE A 40 6.41 -8.32 11.12
CA ILE A 40 6.22 -7.30 12.17
C ILE A 40 7.08 -6.06 11.86
N SER A 41 8.32 -6.27 11.41
CA SER A 41 9.23 -5.16 11.11
C SER A 41 8.74 -4.31 9.93
N THR A 42 8.26 -4.95 8.87
CA THR A 42 7.74 -4.28 7.67
C THR A 42 6.45 -3.51 8.00
N GLU A 43 5.53 -4.12 8.74
CA GLU A 43 4.28 -3.45 9.16
C GLU A 43 4.55 -2.28 10.11
N ARG A 44 5.55 -2.40 10.99
CA ARG A 44 5.96 -1.31 11.89
C ARG A 44 6.53 -0.13 11.10
N GLU A 45 7.39 -0.39 10.11
CA GLU A 45 7.95 0.64 9.26
C GLU A 45 6.88 1.30 8.38
N ARG A 46 5.96 0.51 7.81
CA ARG A 46 4.81 1.02 7.05
C ARG A 46 3.97 1.97 7.92
N ARG A 47 3.60 1.54 9.13
CA ARG A 47 2.86 2.38 10.09
C ARG A 47 3.61 3.66 10.45
N ARG A 48 4.92 3.58 10.62
CA ARG A 48 5.76 4.73 10.92
C ARG A 48 5.76 5.74 9.77
N ARG A 49 5.97 5.28 8.53
CA ARG A 49 5.99 6.14 7.34
C ARG A 49 4.63 6.77 7.09
N LEU A 50 3.56 5.97 7.10
CA LEU A 50 2.20 6.48 6.95
C LEU A 50 1.78 7.38 8.12
N GLY A 51 2.39 7.19 9.30
CA GLY A 51 2.19 8.03 10.48
C GLY A 51 2.47 9.50 10.22
N VAL A 52 3.39 9.82 9.29
CA VAL A 52 3.66 11.20 8.85
C VAL A 52 2.43 11.86 8.23
N PHE A 53 1.59 11.11 7.52
CA PHE A 53 0.33 11.62 6.97
C PHE A 53 -0.77 11.62 8.03
N TRP A 54 -0.90 10.53 8.79
CA TRP A 54 -2.01 10.36 9.75
C TRP A 54 -1.97 11.33 10.92
N SER A 55 -0.78 11.75 11.35
CA SER A 55 -0.58 12.73 12.42
C SER A 55 -0.93 14.16 12.04
N ARG A 56 -1.06 14.48 10.74
CA ARG A 56 -1.35 15.83 10.27
C ARG A 56 -2.75 16.29 10.69
N SER A 57 -2.94 17.59 10.84
CA SER A 57 -4.29 18.18 10.92
C SER A 57 -5.01 18.11 9.56
N CYS A 58 -6.27 18.52 9.51
CA CYS A 58 -7.01 18.66 8.25
C CYS A 58 -6.31 19.67 7.31
N LEU A 59 -6.00 19.25 6.09
CA LEU A 59 -5.34 20.04 5.05
C LEU A 59 -6.31 20.67 4.04
N GLY A 60 -7.61 20.64 4.31
CA GLY A 60 -8.63 21.23 3.42
C GLY A 60 -8.41 22.74 3.16
N ARG A 61 -7.81 23.46 4.11
CA ARG A 61 -7.44 24.88 3.91
C ARG A 61 -6.39 25.02 2.82
N GLN A 62 -5.35 24.18 2.81
CA GLN A 62 -4.30 24.24 1.78
C GLN A 62 -4.88 23.95 0.39
N TRP A 63 -5.76 22.96 0.29
CA TRP A 63 -6.49 22.68 -0.95
C TRP A 63 -7.30 23.89 -1.44
N ARG A 64 -8.05 24.55 -0.55
CA ARG A 64 -8.83 25.74 -0.90
C ARG A 64 -7.98 26.96 -1.23
N THR A 65 -6.78 27.07 -0.65
CA THR A 65 -5.82 28.12 -1.00
C THR A 65 -5.20 27.86 -2.37
N ARG A 66 -4.85 26.61 -2.69
CA ARG A 66 -4.24 26.26 -3.98
C ARG A 66 -5.24 26.28 -5.14
N PHE A 67 -6.50 25.93 -4.88
CA PHE A 67 -7.59 25.88 -5.87
C PHE A 67 -8.80 26.71 -5.40
N PRO A 68 -8.72 28.05 -5.43
CA PRO A 68 -9.79 28.93 -4.94
C PRO A 68 -11.10 28.77 -5.71
N ASP A 69 -11.01 28.40 -7.00
CA ASP A 69 -12.17 28.23 -7.89
C ASP A 69 -12.81 26.83 -7.81
N ALA A 70 -12.17 25.86 -7.16
CA ALA A 70 -12.72 24.51 -7.03
C ALA A 70 -13.65 24.40 -5.82
N THR A 71 -14.85 23.86 -6.01
CA THR A 71 -15.79 23.61 -4.90
C THR A 71 -15.21 22.62 -3.89
N LYS A 72 -15.74 22.63 -2.65
CA LYS A 72 -15.33 21.66 -1.62
C LYS A 72 -15.59 20.23 -2.06
N ASP A 73 -16.63 20.00 -2.85
CA ASP A 73 -17.07 18.68 -3.24
C ASP A 73 -16.27 18.15 -4.43
N GLU A 74 -15.80 19.00 -5.35
CA GLU A 74 -14.81 18.61 -6.36
C GLU A 74 -13.50 18.14 -5.71
N ILE A 75 -12.98 18.91 -4.75
CA ILE A 75 -11.74 18.56 -4.03
C ILE A 75 -11.94 17.25 -3.26
N ARG A 76 -13.03 17.12 -2.50
CA ARG A 76 -13.30 15.90 -1.73
C ARG A 76 -13.56 14.70 -2.63
N GLY A 77 -14.24 14.89 -3.75
CA GLY A 77 -14.48 13.85 -4.74
C GLY A 77 -13.17 13.31 -5.29
N PHE A 78 -12.26 14.19 -5.69
CA PHE A 78 -10.92 13.78 -6.11
C PHE A 78 -10.16 13.04 -5.02
N LEU A 79 -10.15 13.58 -3.81
CA LEU A 79 -9.46 12.94 -2.69
C LEU A 79 -10.09 11.59 -2.30
N ASP A 80 -11.42 11.43 -2.47
CA ASP A 80 -12.11 10.15 -2.31
C ASP A 80 -11.61 9.14 -3.36
N THR A 81 -11.50 9.54 -4.63
CA THR A 81 -10.93 8.72 -5.71
C THR A 81 -9.49 8.25 -5.39
N PHE A 82 -8.68 9.14 -4.82
CA PHE A 82 -7.32 8.81 -4.39
C PHE A 82 -7.30 7.82 -3.22
N VAL A 83 -8.02 8.09 -2.13
CA VAL A 83 -8.00 7.19 -0.96
C VAL A 83 -8.66 5.85 -1.24
N ASP A 84 -9.65 5.80 -2.12
CA ASP A 84 -10.30 4.55 -2.53
C ASP A 84 -9.30 3.67 -3.32
N ALA A 85 -8.44 4.25 -4.16
CA ALA A 85 -7.40 3.51 -4.89
C ALA A 85 -6.36 2.84 -3.96
N PHE A 86 -6.05 3.47 -2.82
CA PHE A 86 -5.12 2.96 -1.81
C PHE A 86 -5.81 2.18 -0.68
N GLY A 87 -7.12 1.92 -0.77
CA GLY A 87 -7.89 1.23 0.28
C GLY A 87 -7.95 1.98 1.62
N TYR A 88 -7.70 3.28 1.65
CA TYR A 88 -7.76 4.09 2.87
C TYR A 88 -9.19 4.54 3.19
N SER A 89 -9.50 4.68 4.49
CA SER A 89 -10.78 5.25 4.91
C SER A 89 -10.97 6.68 4.40
N LYS A 90 -12.17 7.01 3.88
CA LYS A 90 -12.57 8.38 3.48
C LYS A 90 -12.38 9.43 4.57
N LYS A 91 -12.38 9.04 5.85
CA LYS A 91 -12.07 9.93 6.99
C LYS A 91 -10.64 10.49 6.92
N LYS A 92 -9.73 9.81 6.22
CA LYS A 92 -8.32 10.19 6.07
C LYS A 92 -8.03 11.08 4.86
N ARG A 93 -8.99 11.27 3.94
CA ARG A 93 -8.77 11.99 2.67
C ARG A 93 -8.19 13.40 2.86
N LEU A 94 -8.61 14.12 3.92
CA LEU A 94 -8.13 15.47 4.24
C LEU A 94 -6.82 15.49 5.03
N LYS A 95 -6.17 14.34 5.24
CA LYS A 95 -4.78 14.25 5.75
C LYS A 95 -3.75 14.45 4.63
N PHE A 96 -4.18 14.29 3.38
CA PHE A 96 -3.38 14.50 2.19
C PHE A 96 -3.54 15.94 1.68
N GLY A 97 -2.42 16.57 1.37
CA GLY A 97 -2.30 17.94 0.87
C GLY A 97 -2.06 17.98 -0.63
N PRO A 98 -2.24 19.16 -1.26
CA PRO A 98 -2.02 19.34 -2.69
C PRO A 98 -0.54 19.18 -3.10
N ASP A 99 0.39 19.30 -2.16
CA ASP A 99 1.84 19.22 -2.41
C ASP A 99 2.41 17.83 -2.12
N ASP A 100 1.60 16.90 -1.58
CA ASP A 100 2.05 15.52 -1.40
C ASP A 100 2.24 14.85 -2.77
N LYS A 101 3.38 14.20 -2.96
CA LYS A 101 3.65 13.40 -4.16
C LYS A 101 2.94 12.06 -4.06
N VAL A 102 2.37 11.60 -5.17
CA VAL A 102 1.72 10.28 -5.20
C VAL A 102 2.72 9.18 -4.85
N MET A 103 3.94 9.26 -5.40
CA MET A 103 4.99 8.28 -5.13
C MET A 103 5.48 8.29 -3.69
N ASP A 104 5.45 9.44 -2.99
CA ASP A 104 5.81 9.48 -1.56
C ASP A 104 4.79 8.71 -0.71
N VAL A 105 3.50 8.75 -1.08
CA VAL A 105 2.45 7.97 -0.41
C VAL A 105 2.60 6.49 -0.75
N TYR A 106 2.82 6.14 -2.02
CA TYR A 106 3.05 4.76 -2.45
C TYR A 106 4.26 4.14 -1.73
N GLN A 107 5.39 4.83 -1.66
CA GLN A 107 6.59 4.36 -0.95
C GLN A 107 6.43 4.30 0.58
N ALA A 108 5.47 5.05 1.14
CA ALA A 108 5.11 4.94 2.55
C ALA A 108 4.25 3.69 2.83
N GLU A 109 3.39 3.30 1.88
CA GLU A 109 2.63 2.05 1.93
C GLU A 109 3.54 0.83 1.73
N TYR A 110 4.54 0.97 0.86
CA TYR A 110 5.46 -0.11 0.47
C TYR A 110 6.91 0.19 0.86
N PRO A 111 7.27 0.09 2.16
CA PRO A 111 8.62 0.39 2.62
C PRO A 111 9.69 -0.61 2.18
N SER A 112 9.30 -1.79 1.69
CA SER A 112 10.19 -2.86 1.22
C SER A 112 9.84 -3.20 -0.23
N PRO A 113 10.57 -2.62 -1.22
CA PRO A 113 10.19 -2.64 -2.63
C PRO A 113 10.15 -3.98 -3.38
N PRO A 114 10.89 -5.06 -3.05
CA PRO A 114 11.05 -6.15 -4.03
C PRO A 114 9.81 -7.03 -4.24
N LEU A 115 8.71 -6.78 -3.52
CA LEU A 115 7.49 -7.61 -3.57
C LEU A 115 6.18 -6.80 -3.70
N ALA A 116 6.25 -5.47 -3.78
CA ALA A 116 5.05 -4.66 -3.98
C ALA A 116 4.69 -4.67 -5.46
N ASP A 117 3.43 -4.97 -5.78
CA ASP A 117 2.87 -4.71 -7.09
C ASP A 117 2.45 -3.23 -7.20
N ASP A 118 2.24 -2.75 -8.42
CA ASP A 118 1.82 -1.37 -8.69
C ASP A 118 0.28 -1.22 -8.64
N MET A 119 -0.42 -2.13 -7.96
CA MET A 119 -1.88 -2.28 -8.03
C MET A 119 -2.62 -1.00 -7.61
N GLU A 120 -2.17 -0.28 -6.58
CA GLU A 120 -2.79 0.97 -6.14
C GLU A 120 -2.59 2.10 -7.16
N LEU A 121 -1.44 2.10 -7.85
CA LEU A 121 -1.16 3.08 -8.91
C LEU A 121 -2.03 2.78 -10.13
N GLU A 122 -2.16 1.53 -10.53
CA GLU A 122 -3.08 1.09 -11.57
C GLU A 122 -4.52 1.46 -11.21
N GLN A 123 -4.96 1.17 -9.99
CA GLN A 123 -6.30 1.53 -9.51
C GLN A 123 -6.52 3.04 -9.50
N LEU A 124 -5.50 3.83 -9.15
CA LEU A 124 -5.58 5.29 -9.23
C LEU A 124 -5.79 5.75 -10.66
N VAL A 125 -5.01 5.23 -11.62
CA VAL A 125 -5.16 5.53 -13.04
C VAL A 125 -6.57 5.19 -13.51
N MET A 126 -7.08 3.99 -13.20
CA MET A 126 -8.42 3.57 -13.58
C MET A 126 -9.51 4.47 -12.98
N ASN A 127 -9.43 4.78 -11.68
CA ASN A 127 -10.43 5.63 -11.02
C ASN A 127 -10.43 7.05 -11.58
N VAL A 128 -9.26 7.59 -11.96
CA VAL A 128 -9.14 8.91 -12.58
C VAL A 128 -9.72 8.89 -14.00
N GLN A 129 -9.43 7.86 -14.78
CA GLN A 129 -9.99 7.67 -16.11
C GLN A 129 -11.52 7.55 -16.08
N GLU A 130 -12.06 6.72 -15.19
CA GLU A 130 -13.50 6.51 -15.04
C GLU A 130 -14.22 7.80 -14.64
N ARG A 131 -13.67 8.54 -13.66
CA ARG A 131 -14.35 9.70 -13.07
C ARG A 131 -14.15 10.99 -13.85
N TYR A 132 -12.98 11.19 -14.46
CA TYR A 132 -12.58 12.45 -15.08
C TYR A 132 -12.35 12.33 -16.58
N GLY A 133 -12.39 11.12 -17.15
CA GLY A 133 -12.10 10.88 -18.57
C GLY A 133 -10.62 11.06 -18.93
N LEU A 134 -9.73 11.20 -17.94
CA LEU A 134 -8.31 11.46 -18.13
C LEU A 134 -7.49 10.16 -18.08
N ASP A 135 -6.73 9.90 -19.14
CA ASP A 135 -5.67 8.88 -19.13
C ASP A 135 -4.48 9.43 -18.35
N LEU A 136 -4.41 9.09 -17.05
CA LEU A 136 -3.36 9.56 -16.16
C LEU A 136 -1.96 9.07 -16.60
N CYS A 137 -1.85 7.91 -17.25
CA CYS A 137 -0.57 7.39 -17.75
C CYS A 137 0.05 8.31 -18.80
N SER A 138 -0.78 8.95 -19.64
CA SER A 138 -0.30 9.86 -20.69
C SER A 138 0.39 11.12 -20.16
N VAL A 139 0.13 11.50 -18.90
CA VAL A 139 0.64 12.73 -18.28
C VAL A 139 1.48 12.47 -17.03
N TRP A 140 1.72 11.19 -16.70
CA TRP A 140 2.36 10.78 -15.46
C TRP A 140 3.80 11.26 -15.35
N LYS A 141 4.18 11.70 -14.14
CA LYS A 141 5.56 12.03 -13.77
C LYS A 141 5.84 11.50 -12.37
N ALA A 142 7.03 10.98 -12.13
CA ALA A 142 7.39 10.38 -10.84
C ALA A 142 7.31 11.35 -9.65
N ASP A 143 7.45 12.66 -9.90
CA ASP A 143 7.39 13.72 -8.90
C ASP A 143 6.03 14.41 -8.82
N MET A 144 5.01 13.88 -9.50
CA MET A 144 3.70 14.50 -9.61
C MET A 144 2.99 14.56 -8.26
N THR A 145 2.51 15.75 -7.90
CA THR A 145 1.75 15.97 -6.66
C THR A 145 0.26 15.70 -6.84
N LEU A 146 -0.45 15.41 -5.75
CA LEU A 146 -1.90 15.28 -5.77
C LEU A 146 -2.60 16.51 -6.33
N GLY A 147 -2.07 17.72 -6.06
CA GLY A 147 -2.57 18.95 -6.64
C GLY A 147 -2.38 19.00 -8.15
N GLN A 148 -1.24 18.56 -8.67
CA GLN A 148 -1.01 18.49 -10.11
C GLN A 148 -1.93 17.46 -10.77
N VAL A 149 -2.13 16.29 -10.16
CA VAL A 149 -3.09 15.28 -10.65
C VAL A 149 -4.50 15.86 -10.67
N PHE A 150 -4.92 16.53 -9.60
CA PHE A 150 -6.22 17.20 -9.56
C PHE A 150 -6.35 18.25 -10.65
N GLU A 151 -5.31 19.06 -10.89
CA GLU A 151 -5.32 20.11 -11.91
C GLU A 151 -5.50 19.54 -13.32
N VAL A 152 -4.79 18.47 -13.67
CA VAL A 152 -4.94 17.83 -15.00
C VAL A 152 -6.27 17.09 -15.12
N ALA A 153 -6.72 16.40 -14.06
CA ALA A 153 -8.01 15.70 -14.04
C ALA A 153 -9.18 16.68 -14.22
N ARG A 154 -9.05 17.87 -13.62
CA ARG A 154 -10.04 18.94 -13.75
C ARG A 154 -10.09 19.51 -15.16
N LYS A 155 -8.93 19.72 -15.80
CA LYS A 155 -8.83 20.21 -17.19
C LYS A 155 -9.26 19.18 -18.24
N GLY A 156 -9.01 17.89 -17.98
CA GLY A 156 -9.38 16.79 -18.84
C GLY A 156 -10.86 16.42 -18.80
N ASN A 157 -11.62 16.92 -17.82
CA ASN A 157 -13.04 16.62 -17.65
C ASN A 157 -13.93 17.58 -18.49
N PRO A 158 -14.55 17.12 -19.59
CA PRO A 158 -15.45 17.95 -20.41
C PRO A 158 -16.75 18.36 -19.69
N ASN A 159 -17.09 17.74 -18.56
CA ASN A 159 -18.35 17.99 -17.82
C ASN A 159 -18.25 19.10 -16.75
N GLN A 160 -17.15 19.87 -16.69
CA GLN A 160 -17.03 21.00 -15.75
C GLN A 160 -18.09 22.11 -15.93
N GLY A 161 -18.88 22.09 -17.02
CA GLY A 161 -20.01 22.99 -17.23
C GLY A 161 -21.37 22.49 -16.70
N ILE A 162 -21.47 21.25 -16.24
CA ILE A 162 -22.75 20.59 -15.91
C ILE A 162 -22.67 19.88 -14.55
N MET A 163 -22.53 20.64 -13.47
CA MET A 163 -23.03 20.18 -12.18
C MET A 163 -24.08 21.19 -11.69
N PRO A 164 -25.34 20.75 -11.43
CA PRO A 164 -26.34 21.63 -10.86
C PRO A 164 -25.88 22.08 -9.47
N ARG A 165 -25.95 23.40 -9.25
CA ARG A 165 -25.67 24.06 -7.98
C ARG A 165 -26.61 23.60 -6.87
#